data_AF-A0A059C918-F1
#
_entry.id   AF-A0A059C918-F1
#
_cell.length_a   1.000
_cell.length_b   1.000
_cell.length_c   1.000
_cell.angle_alpha   90.00
_cell.angle_beta   90.00
_cell.angle_gamma   90.00
#
_symmetry.space_group_name_H-M   'P 1'
#
loop_
_entity.id
_entity.type
_entity.pdbx_description
1 polymer ?
#
loop_
_entity_poly.entity_id
_entity_poly.type
_entity_poly.pdbx_seq_one_letter_code
_entity_poly.pdbx_strand_id
1 'polypeptide(L)'
;MVDFRRECRVNAKSMGKNDVRNLRLQLQTKLPGPLFTGKKLEGEGGARISVALIDANTGDVVTSGLESSMKLDVVVLEGDFNKDDGDDWAQQEFENYMVKERERKGPLLIGDLLVPLKGGVGELGELIFTDNSSWNRSKRFRIGLKVASGYCVNTRIREAKTDAFRVKEHRGEASKKHNLPAFDDEVWRLKMIAKDGKYHQKLNEAGIHKVGDFLLQLFTDPMKLKEILGMSLNSTNWDTLENHAKSCKTNWKLYLYYPDGVRKPGAVFNTDRELIGLTKDRIYCASHRLSADEK
;
A
#
# COMPACT_ATOMS: atom_id res chain seq x y z
N MET A 1 40.52 -65.91 51.98
CA MET A 1 41.13 -65.18 50.85
C MET A 1 40.50 -63.80 50.85
N VAL A 2 41.24 -62.80 51.32
CA VAL A 2 40.86 -61.39 51.36
C VAL A 2 41.46 -60.76 50.09
N ASP A 3 40.69 -59.99 49.31
CA ASP A 3 41.21 -58.74 48.75
C ASP A 3 40.13 -57.80 48.18
N PHE A 4 40.55 -56.55 48.03
CA PHE A 4 39.85 -55.28 48.18
C PHE A 4 39.05 -54.74 46.98
N ARG A 5 38.00 -53.96 47.32
CA ARG A 5 37.52 -52.67 46.77
C ARG A 5 37.89 -52.28 45.32
N ARG A 6 36.86 -51.83 44.57
CA ARG A 6 36.70 -50.40 44.22
C ARG A 6 35.31 -50.09 43.65
N GLU A 7 34.60 -49.20 44.34
CA GLU A 7 33.53 -48.39 43.76
C GLU A 7 34.09 -47.50 42.64
N CYS A 8 33.39 -47.43 41.51
CA CYS A 8 33.48 -46.28 40.61
C CYS A 8 32.06 -45.78 40.33
N ARG A 9 31.64 -44.78 41.12
CA ARG A 9 30.67 -43.77 40.71
C ARG A 9 31.19 -43.10 39.44
N VAL A 10 30.48 -43.23 38.33
CA VAL A 10 30.61 -42.29 37.21
C VAL A 10 29.44 -41.33 37.27
N ASN A 11 29.70 -40.23 37.98
CA ASN A 11 28.84 -39.06 38.01
C ASN A 11 29.06 -38.33 36.67
N ALA A 12 28.26 -38.64 35.65
CA ALA A 12 28.25 -37.89 34.41
C ALA A 12 27.55 -36.55 34.66
N LYS A 13 28.28 -35.59 35.24
CA LYS A 13 27.97 -34.17 35.10
C LYS A 13 28.09 -33.83 33.61
N SER A 14 27.00 -33.90 32.85
CA SER A 14 26.93 -33.14 31.61
C SER A 14 26.82 -31.67 31.99
N MET A 15 27.97 -31.02 32.14
CA MET A 15 28.10 -29.57 31.97
C MET A 15 27.70 -29.26 30.52
N GLY A 16 26.40 -29.17 30.27
CA GLY A 16 25.90 -28.47 29.11
C GLY A 16 26.26 -27.00 29.32
N LYS A 17 27.10 -26.47 28.43
CA LYS A 17 27.36 -25.04 28.33
C LYS A 17 26.03 -24.30 28.49
N ASN A 18 25.99 -23.27 29.32
CA ASN A 18 24.93 -22.27 29.25
C ASN A 18 25.12 -21.52 27.92
N ASP A 19 24.81 -22.18 26.80
CA ASP A 19 24.59 -21.52 25.52
C ASP A 19 23.34 -20.69 25.74
N VAL A 20 23.55 -19.41 26.06
CA VAL A 20 22.48 -18.42 26.12
C VAL A 20 21.86 -18.39 24.73
N ARG A 21 20.75 -19.09 24.56
CA ARG A 21 20.01 -19.11 23.29
C ARG A 21 19.60 -17.69 22.97
N ASN A 22 20.13 -17.15 21.88
CA ASN A 22 19.85 -15.81 21.44
C ASN A 22 18.62 -15.85 20.54
N LEU A 23 17.43 -15.71 21.12
CA LEU A 23 16.17 -15.90 20.40
C LEU A 23 15.62 -14.58 19.89
N ARG A 24 15.12 -14.56 18.64
CA ARG A 24 14.42 -13.40 18.07
C ARG A 24 13.23 -13.81 17.22
N LEU A 25 12.22 -12.97 17.18
CA LEU A 25 11.12 -13.07 16.25
C LEU A 25 11.52 -12.39 14.94
N GLN A 26 11.12 -12.98 13.81
CA GLN A 26 11.38 -12.43 12.49
C GLN A 26 10.15 -12.57 11.60
N LEU A 27 9.65 -11.44 11.08
CA LEU A 27 8.63 -11.45 10.04
C LEU A 27 9.24 -11.96 8.73
N GLN A 28 8.57 -12.94 8.12
CA GLN A 28 9.01 -13.56 6.87
C GLN A 28 8.35 -12.88 5.65
N THR A 29 7.23 -12.20 5.87
CA THR A 29 6.45 -11.55 4.81
C THR A 29 6.62 -10.03 4.90
N LYS A 30 6.92 -9.39 3.76
CA LYS A 30 6.91 -7.93 3.65
C LYS A 30 5.49 -7.41 3.49
N LEU A 31 5.23 -6.27 4.12
CA LEU A 31 3.97 -5.55 3.94
C LEU A 31 4.07 -4.57 2.76
N PRO A 32 3.01 -4.43 1.95
CA PRO A 32 2.97 -3.43 0.90
C PRO A 32 2.81 -2.03 1.50
N GLY A 33 3.24 -1.01 0.76
CA GLY A 33 3.00 0.39 1.12
C GLY A 33 2.34 1.17 -0.03
N PRO A 34 1.46 2.17 0.24
CA PRO A 34 0.76 2.50 1.48
C PRO A 34 -0.53 1.66 1.68
N LEU A 35 -0.96 1.52 2.94
CA LEU A 35 -2.18 0.81 3.34
C LEU A 35 -3.36 1.76 3.59
N PHE A 36 -4.56 1.22 3.76
CA PHE A 36 -5.80 1.97 3.99
C PHE A 36 -6.55 1.50 5.23
N THR A 37 -7.15 2.42 5.97
CA THR A 37 -8.02 2.09 7.11
C THR A 37 -9.23 1.25 6.65
N GLY A 38 -9.77 0.39 7.51
CA GLY A 38 -10.94 -0.42 7.19
C GLY A 38 -10.69 -1.57 6.21
N LYS A 39 -9.44 -1.76 5.75
CA LYS A 39 -9.03 -2.90 4.94
C LYS A 39 -8.22 -3.90 5.75
N LYS A 40 -8.33 -5.17 5.34
CA LYS A 40 -7.52 -6.26 5.87
C LYS A 40 -6.05 -6.03 5.52
N LEU A 41 -5.20 -6.24 6.50
CA LEU A 41 -3.76 -6.23 6.34
C LEU A 41 -3.34 -7.48 5.58
N GLU A 42 -2.70 -7.29 4.43
CA GLU A 42 -2.18 -8.37 3.59
C GLU A 42 -0.71 -8.09 3.28
N GLY A 43 0.07 -9.17 3.13
CA GLY A 43 1.43 -9.10 2.63
C GLY A 43 1.49 -8.71 1.16
N GLU A 44 2.70 -8.44 0.67
CA GLU A 44 2.93 -8.12 -0.73
C GLU A 44 2.35 -9.20 -1.66
N GLY A 45 1.61 -8.78 -2.69
CA GLY A 45 0.92 -9.70 -3.60
C GLY A 45 -0.29 -10.44 -3.00
N GLY A 46 -0.82 -10.00 -1.85
CA GLY A 46 -1.93 -10.68 -1.16
C GLY A 46 -1.47 -11.86 -0.29
N ALA A 47 -0.17 -11.96 -0.01
CA ALA A 47 0.39 -13.05 0.78
C ALA A 47 -0.08 -12.99 2.26
N ARG A 48 -0.15 -14.15 2.89
CA ARG A 48 -0.33 -14.26 4.34
C ARG A 48 0.91 -13.75 5.06
N ILE A 49 0.72 -13.07 6.18
CA ILE A 49 1.82 -12.49 6.95
C ILE A 49 2.25 -13.52 8.00
N SER A 50 3.49 -13.99 7.91
CA SER A 50 4.02 -14.97 8.85
C SER A 50 5.21 -14.45 9.64
N VAL A 51 5.39 -15.02 10.82
CA VAL A 51 6.48 -14.76 11.76
C VAL A 51 7.12 -16.09 12.15
N ALA A 52 8.44 -16.10 12.29
CA ALA A 52 9.20 -17.23 12.80
C ALA A 52 10.01 -16.84 14.04
N LEU A 53 10.17 -17.78 14.96
CA LEU A 53 11.14 -17.74 16.04
C LEU A 53 12.48 -18.29 15.53
N ILE A 54 13.52 -17.46 15.59
CA ILE A 54 14.84 -17.76 15.05
C ILE A 54 15.87 -17.80 16.19
N ASP A 55 16.75 -18.81 16.17
CA ASP A 55 17.99 -18.76 16.94
C ASP A 55 18.98 -17.88 16.19
N ALA A 56 19.31 -16.71 16.74
CA ALA A 56 20.20 -15.75 16.11
C ALA A 56 21.66 -16.26 16.00
N ASN A 57 22.03 -17.29 16.76
CA ASN A 57 23.36 -17.89 16.66
C ASN A 57 23.50 -18.80 15.43
N THR A 58 22.44 -19.54 15.07
CA THR A 58 22.46 -20.46 13.91
C THR A 58 21.74 -19.91 12.68
N GLY A 59 20.81 -18.99 12.87
CA GLY A 59 19.90 -18.50 11.84
C GLY A 59 18.69 -19.41 11.59
N ASP A 60 18.56 -20.52 12.32
CA ASP A 60 17.52 -21.53 12.10
C ASP A 60 16.23 -21.23 12.85
N VAL A 61 15.12 -21.73 12.31
CA VAL A 61 13.82 -21.72 13.00
C VAL A 61 13.87 -22.66 14.20
N VAL A 62 13.44 -22.16 15.36
CA VAL A 62 13.34 -22.95 16.58
C VAL A 62 12.04 -23.76 16.56
N THR A 63 12.16 -25.01 16.12
CA THR A 63 11.01 -25.90 15.90
C THR A 63 10.56 -26.69 17.12
N SER A 64 11.32 -26.65 18.22
CA SER A 64 11.04 -27.40 19.46
C SER A 64 11.33 -26.57 20.71
N GLY A 65 10.75 -26.99 21.85
CA GLY A 65 10.82 -26.27 23.12
C GLY A 65 9.55 -25.49 23.42
N LEU A 66 9.45 -24.96 24.65
CA LEU A 66 8.29 -24.18 25.11
C LEU A 66 8.11 -22.90 24.28
N GLU A 67 9.22 -22.34 23.83
CA GLU A 67 9.31 -21.13 23.02
C GLU A 67 8.68 -21.35 21.62
N SER A 68 8.82 -22.54 21.05
CA SER A 68 8.27 -22.88 19.73
C SER A 68 6.74 -22.92 19.65
N SER A 69 6.06 -22.93 20.82
CA SER A 69 4.60 -23.04 20.94
C SER A 69 3.97 -21.89 21.75
N MET A 70 4.70 -20.78 21.92
CA MET A 70 4.20 -19.62 22.64
C MET A 70 3.16 -18.81 21.84
N LYS A 71 2.52 -17.84 22.49
CA LYS A 71 1.68 -16.84 21.83
C LYS A 71 2.38 -15.50 21.76
N LEU A 72 2.10 -14.75 20.70
CA LEU A 72 2.61 -13.41 20.46
C LEU A 72 1.48 -12.39 20.45
N ASP A 73 1.72 -11.22 21.03
CA ASP A 73 0.86 -10.05 20.89
C ASP A 73 1.26 -9.26 19.64
N VAL A 74 0.26 -8.88 18.85
CA VAL A 74 0.39 -7.92 17.76
C VAL A 74 0.17 -6.51 18.31
N VAL A 75 1.15 -5.64 18.12
CA VAL A 75 1.10 -4.25 18.58
C VAL A 75 1.40 -3.29 17.43
N VAL A 76 0.99 -2.03 17.58
CA VAL A 76 1.35 -0.96 16.64
C VAL A 76 2.50 -0.16 17.22
N LEU A 77 3.52 0.11 16.42
CA LEU A 77 4.67 0.94 16.79
C LEU A 77 4.72 2.22 15.97
N GLU A 78 5.37 3.23 16.53
CA GLU A 78 5.71 4.47 15.83
C GLU A 78 6.65 4.20 14.65
N GLY A 79 6.43 4.89 13.53
CA GLY A 79 7.19 4.68 12.31
C GLY A 79 8.66 5.11 12.38
N ASP A 80 9.03 5.95 13.36
CA ASP A 80 10.41 6.43 13.57
C ASP A 80 11.26 5.50 14.44
N PHE A 81 10.75 4.33 14.83
CA PHE A 81 11.56 3.25 15.41
C PHE A 81 12.49 2.65 14.35
N ASN A 82 13.62 3.32 14.11
CA ASN A 82 14.56 3.07 13.02
C ASN A 82 15.76 2.19 13.41
N LYS A 83 15.58 1.30 14.38
CA LYS A 83 16.57 0.25 14.69
C LYS A 83 16.51 -0.81 13.61
N ASP A 84 17.63 -1.24 13.06
CA ASP A 84 17.64 -2.36 12.12
C ASP A 84 17.52 -3.69 12.86
N ASP A 85 17.11 -4.77 12.20
CA ASP A 85 16.95 -6.09 12.84
C ASP A 85 18.27 -6.66 13.38
N GLY A 86 19.40 -6.10 12.93
CA GLY A 86 20.74 -6.35 13.46
C GLY A 86 21.07 -5.56 14.71
N ASP A 87 20.37 -4.45 14.96
CA ASP A 87 20.56 -3.64 16.17
C ASP A 87 19.91 -4.34 17.37
N ASP A 88 20.59 -4.33 18.51
CA ASP A 88 19.99 -4.74 19.77
C ASP A 88 19.21 -3.58 20.40
N TRP A 89 18.01 -3.88 20.90
CA TRP A 89 17.21 -2.97 21.72
C TRP A 89 16.67 -3.67 22.97
N ALA A 90 16.48 -2.89 24.02
CA ALA A 90 15.85 -3.36 25.24
C ALA A 90 14.34 -3.47 25.06
N GLN A 91 13.70 -4.39 25.78
CA GLN A 91 12.23 -4.54 25.77
C GLN A 91 11.52 -3.22 26.11
N GLN A 92 12.03 -2.48 27.09
CA GLN A 92 11.47 -1.18 27.49
C GLN A 92 11.56 -0.14 26.36
N GLU A 93 12.62 -0.19 25.53
CA GLU A 93 12.72 0.68 24.36
C GLU A 93 11.62 0.36 23.35
N PHE A 94 11.39 -0.92 23.05
CA PHE A 94 10.30 -1.35 22.16
C PHE A 94 8.93 -0.90 22.68
N GLU A 95 8.68 -1.06 23.99
CA GLU A 95 7.42 -0.65 24.63
C GLU A 95 7.21 0.87 24.58
N ASN A 96 8.27 1.67 24.64
CA ASN A 96 8.18 3.13 24.52
C ASN A 96 7.74 3.59 23.12
N TYR A 97 7.97 2.79 22.07
CA TYR A 97 7.50 3.08 20.71
C TYR A 97 6.11 2.54 20.42
N MET A 98 5.45 1.84 21.36
CA MET A 98 4.09 1.35 21.17
C MET A 98 3.09 2.50 21.11
N VAL A 99 2.30 2.54 20.03
CA VAL A 99 1.30 3.57 19.79
C VAL A 99 -0.01 3.16 20.46
N LYS A 100 -0.54 4.07 21.28
CA LYS A 100 -1.90 3.98 21.81
C LYS A 100 -2.89 4.67 20.89
N GLU A 101 -4.14 4.24 20.94
CA GLU A 101 -5.23 4.91 20.25
C GLU A 101 -5.37 6.39 20.66
N ARG A 102 -5.93 7.21 19.77
CA ARG A 102 -6.23 8.60 20.09
C ARG A 102 -7.39 8.69 21.07
N GLU A 103 -7.35 9.69 21.94
CA GLU A 103 -8.45 9.99 22.85
C GLU A 103 -9.77 10.11 22.06
N ARG A 104 -10.81 9.43 22.54
CA ARG A 104 -12.15 9.36 21.93
C ARG A 104 -12.25 8.58 20.61
N LYS A 105 -11.18 7.93 20.16
CA LYS A 105 -11.24 6.91 19.10
C LYS A 105 -11.17 5.51 19.72
N GLY A 106 -11.77 4.54 19.03
CA GLY A 106 -11.66 3.12 19.38
C GLY A 106 -10.24 2.58 19.15
N PRO A 107 -10.02 1.27 19.36
CA PRO A 107 -8.71 0.63 19.22
C PRO A 107 -8.10 0.91 17.84
N LEU A 108 -6.82 1.26 17.80
CA LEU A 108 -6.10 1.62 16.56
C LEU A 108 -6.02 0.45 15.56
N LEU A 109 -5.90 -0.76 16.09
CA LEU A 109 -5.85 -2.01 15.33
C LEU A 109 -6.87 -2.97 15.94
N ILE A 110 -7.70 -3.58 15.09
CA ILE A 110 -8.72 -4.55 15.48
C ILE A 110 -8.52 -5.87 14.73
N GLY A 111 -9.08 -6.96 15.27
CA GLY A 111 -9.02 -8.30 14.71
C GLY A 111 -8.19 -9.25 15.57
N ASP A 112 -7.45 -10.16 14.93
CA ASP A 112 -6.70 -11.24 15.58
C ASP A 112 -5.35 -10.75 16.12
N LEU A 113 -5.37 -10.07 17.27
CA LEU A 113 -4.18 -9.51 17.91
C LEU A 113 -3.28 -10.53 18.64
N LEU A 114 -3.63 -11.82 18.60
CA LEU A 114 -2.88 -12.90 19.22
C LEU A 114 -2.48 -13.94 18.18
N VAL A 115 -1.18 -14.22 18.09
CA VAL A 115 -0.62 -15.17 17.12
C VAL A 115 -0.02 -16.37 17.85
N PRO A 116 -0.62 -17.57 17.75
CA PRO A 116 -0.02 -18.78 18.30
C PRO A 116 1.09 -19.29 17.38
N LEU A 117 2.26 -19.59 17.95
CA LEU A 117 3.33 -20.30 17.25
C LEU A 117 3.06 -21.81 17.26
N LYS A 118 3.35 -22.48 16.15
CA LYS A 118 3.36 -23.93 16.01
C LYS A 118 4.67 -24.35 15.37
N GLY A 119 5.53 -25.03 16.13
CA GLY A 119 6.87 -25.39 15.66
C GLY A 119 7.70 -24.16 15.30
N GLY A 120 7.56 -23.07 16.08
CA GLY A 120 8.32 -21.83 15.89
C GLY A 120 7.75 -20.88 14.85
N VAL A 121 6.70 -21.25 14.11
CA VAL A 121 6.11 -20.41 13.05
C VAL A 121 4.67 -20.04 13.39
N GLY A 122 4.30 -18.78 13.16
CA GLY A 122 2.95 -18.25 13.33
C GLY A 122 2.50 -17.48 12.11
N GLU A 123 1.19 -17.47 11.87
CA GLU A 123 0.54 -16.69 10.83
C GLU A 123 -0.36 -15.65 11.50
N LEU A 124 -0.23 -14.38 11.10
CA LEU A 124 -1.09 -13.31 11.58
C LEU A 124 -2.48 -13.50 10.96
N GLY A 125 -3.51 -13.36 11.80
CA GLY A 125 -4.90 -13.42 11.37
C GLY A 125 -5.38 -12.12 10.73
N GLU A 126 -6.69 -11.88 10.77
CA GLU A 126 -7.26 -10.67 10.18
C GLU A 126 -6.95 -9.45 11.04
N LEU A 127 -6.26 -8.47 10.46
CA LEU A 127 -5.89 -7.22 11.14
C LEU A 127 -6.39 -6.02 10.33
N ILE A 128 -7.04 -5.06 10.99
CA ILE A 128 -7.61 -3.88 10.34
C ILE A 128 -7.25 -2.62 11.14
N PHE A 129 -6.65 -1.63 10.47
CA PHE A 129 -6.43 -0.30 11.05
C PHE A 129 -7.72 0.52 11.04
N THR A 130 -8.07 1.13 12.18
CA THR A 130 -9.27 1.96 12.34
C THR A 130 -9.00 3.46 12.20
N ASP A 131 -7.72 3.86 12.29
CA ASP A 131 -7.28 5.24 12.12
C ASP A 131 -6.09 5.34 11.18
N ASN A 132 -5.98 6.47 10.49
CA ASN A 132 -4.88 6.72 9.57
C ASN A 132 -3.60 7.06 10.35
N SER A 133 -2.45 7.08 9.69
CA SER A 133 -1.17 7.43 10.31
C SER A 133 -0.83 8.91 10.15
N SER A 134 -1.73 9.83 9.78
CA SER A 134 -1.32 11.21 9.50
C SER A 134 -1.15 12.07 10.75
N TRP A 135 -1.68 11.61 11.88
CA TRP A 135 -1.73 12.34 13.15
C TRP A 135 -0.55 12.08 14.06
N ASN A 136 0.11 10.94 13.90
CA ASN A 136 1.28 10.63 14.68
C ASN A 136 2.49 11.39 14.13
N ARG A 137 3.51 11.55 14.98
CA ARG A 137 4.70 12.35 14.66
C ARG A 137 5.42 11.86 13.40
N SER A 138 5.56 10.54 13.27
CA SER A 138 6.30 9.87 12.19
C SER A 138 5.52 9.79 10.87
N LYS A 139 4.23 10.13 10.90
CA LYS A 139 3.26 9.97 9.81
C LYS A 139 3.14 8.55 9.26
N ARG A 140 3.65 7.56 10.00
CA ARG A 140 3.83 6.15 9.59
C ARG A 140 3.64 5.25 10.80
N PHE A 141 3.20 4.03 10.56
CA PHE A 141 3.14 2.98 11.59
C PHE A 141 4.05 1.81 11.19
N ARG A 142 4.35 0.97 12.18
CA ARG A 142 4.90 -0.37 12.01
C ARG A 142 4.01 -1.37 12.76
N ILE A 143 3.98 -2.62 12.33
CA ILE A 143 3.48 -3.71 13.16
C ILE A 143 4.65 -4.25 13.96
N GLY A 144 4.43 -4.42 15.26
CA GLY A 144 5.34 -5.09 16.18
C GLY A 144 4.77 -6.42 16.67
N LEU A 145 5.63 -7.38 16.94
CA LEU A 145 5.28 -8.65 17.56
C LEU A 145 6.14 -8.86 18.80
N LYS A 146 5.49 -9.11 19.94
CA LYS A 146 6.16 -9.41 21.20
C LYS A 146 5.56 -10.65 21.85
N VAL A 147 6.30 -11.25 22.78
CA VAL A 147 5.80 -12.41 23.53
C VAL A 147 4.59 -12.00 24.38
N ALA A 148 3.52 -12.78 24.33
CA ALA A 148 2.33 -12.56 25.14
C ALA A 148 2.60 -12.81 26.62
N SER A 149 1.92 -12.07 27.50
CA SER A 149 2.07 -12.21 28.95
C SER A 149 1.82 -13.67 29.41
N GLY A 150 2.66 -14.16 30.33
CA GLY A 150 2.56 -15.51 30.88
C GLY A 150 3.35 -16.58 30.12
N TYR A 151 4.00 -16.24 29.02
CA TYR A 151 4.90 -17.13 28.27
C TYR A 151 6.37 -16.72 28.45
N CYS A 152 7.27 -17.70 28.48
CA CYS A 152 8.73 -17.50 28.39
C CYS A 152 9.31 -16.44 29.35
N VAL A 153 8.76 -16.31 30.56
CA VAL A 153 9.03 -15.21 31.51
C VAL A 153 10.53 -15.04 31.84
N ASN A 154 11.31 -16.11 31.80
CA ASN A 154 12.74 -16.10 32.13
C ASN A 154 13.66 -16.13 30.90
N THR A 155 13.10 -16.01 29.69
CA THR A 155 13.84 -16.14 28.43
C THR A 155 13.68 -14.87 27.61
N ARG A 156 14.77 -14.14 27.37
CA ARG A 156 14.76 -12.97 26.48
C ARG A 156 14.59 -13.44 25.04
N ILE A 157 13.45 -13.09 24.45
CA ILE A 157 13.16 -13.26 23.02
C ILE A 157 12.99 -11.88 22.42
N ARG A 158 13.82 -11.51 21.44
CA ARG A 158 13.76 -10.21 20.77
C ARG A 158 12.47 -10.09 19.95
N GLU A 159 11.82 -8.95 20.06
CA GLU A 159 10.60 -8.61 19.34
C GLU A 159 10.85 -8.49 17.84
N ALA A 160 9.80 -8.69 17.02
CA ALA A 160 9.88 -8.41 15.59
C ALA A 160 9.16 -7.11 15.28
N LYS A 161 9.54 -6.47 14.17
CA LYS A 161 8.82 -5.35 13.61
C LYS A 161 8.83 -5.39 12.09
N THR A 162 7.88 -4.69 11.49
CA THR A 162 7.86 -4.48 10.03
C THR A 162 8.61 -3.22 9.65
N ASP A 163 8.82 -3.05 8.36
CA ASP A 163 9.11 -1.75 7.77
C ASP A 163 7.99 -0.74 8.06
N ALA A 164 8.36 0.55 8.08
CA ALA A 164 7.41 1.63 8.32
C ALA A 164 6.56 1.90 7.08
N PHE A 165 5.24 1.91 7.24
CA PHE A 165 4.29 2.17 6.17
C PHE A 165 3.32 3.30 6.54
N ARG A 166 2.74 3.93 5.52
CA ARG A 166 1.67 4.92 5.72
C ARG A 166 0.33 4.20 5.73
N VAL A 167 -0.52 4.53 6.69
CA VAL A 167 -1.94 4.14 6.69
C VAL A 167 -2.74 5.37 6.29
N LYS A 168 -3.44 5.29 5.16
CA LYS A 168 -4.28 6.37 4.63
C LYS A 168 -5.73 6.11 5.00
N GLU A 169 -6.51 7.18 5.09
CA GLU A 169 -7.95 7.05 5.27
C GLU A 169 -8.59 6.35 4.07
N HIS A 170 -9.52 5.42 4.32
CA HIS A 170 -10.26 4.68 3.30
C HIS A 170 -10.89 5.60 2.24
N ARG A 171 -11.35 6.78 2.64
CA ARG A 171 -11.92 7.80 1.74
C ARG A 171 -10.96 8.19 0.59
N GLY A 172 -9.65 8.14 0.84
CA GLY A 172 -8.63 8.41 -0.16
C GLY A 172 -8.43 7.31 -1.20
N GLU A 173 -8.98 6.11 -0.99
CA GLU A 173 -8.83 4.98 -1.91
C GLU A 173 -9.67 5.13 -3.17
N ALA A 174 -10.96 5.45 -3.02
CA ALA A 174 -11.83 5.72 -4.15
C ALA A 174 -11.30 6.88 -5.00
N SER A 175 -10.57 7.82 -4.40
CA SER A 175 -10.00 8.99 -5.06
C SER A 175 -8.58 8.78 -5.62
N LYS A 176 -8.04 7.55 -5.61
CA LYS A 176 -6.72 7.24 -6.16
C LYS A 176 -6.62 7.66 -7.63
N LYS A 177 -5.60 8.46 -7.93
CA LYS A 177 -5.18 8.74 -9.31
C LYS A 177 -4.42 7.54 -9.84
N HIS A 178 -4.69 7.15 -11.06
CA HIS A 178 -3.87 6.14 -11.72
C HIS A 178 -2.55 6.80 -12.13
N ASN A 179 -1.41 6.22 -11.75
CA ASN A 179 -0.10 6.77 -12.13
C ASN A 179 0.13 6.70 -13.65
N LEU A 180 -0.44 5.69 -14.29
CA LEU A 180 -0.57 5.54 -15.73
C LEU A 180 -2.07 5.52 -16.03
N PRO A 181 -2.65 6.63 -16.48
CA PRO A 181 -4.06 6.63 -16.86
C PRO A 181 -4.27 5.77 -18.11
N ALA A 182 -5.37 5.04 -18.13
CA ALA A 182 -5.86 4.32 -19.28
C ALA A 182 -6.83 5.17 -20.10
N PHE A 183 -7.02 4.85 -21.37
CA PHE A 183 -7.91 5.60 -22.26
C PHE A 183 -9.38 5.59 -21.77
N ASP A 184 -9.83 4.45 -21.26
CA ASP A 184 -11.19 4.26 -20.72
C ASP A 184 -11.36 4.69 -19.27
N ASP A 185 -10.31 5.18 -18.61
CA ASP A 185 -10.45 5.72 -17.27
C ASP A 185 -11.39 6.93 -17.26
N GLU A 186 -12.17 7.05 -16.20
CA GLU A 186 -12.90 8.27 -15.89
C GLU A 186 -11.96 9.48 -15.81
N VAL A 187 -12.37 10.64 -16.32
CA VAL A 187 -11.51 11.83 -16.44
C VAL A 187 -11.00 12.33 -15.09
N TRP A 188 -11.75 12.11 -14.01
CA TRP A 188 -11.32 12.43 -12.66
C TRP A 188 -10.18 11.54 -12.16
N ARG A 189 -9.77 10.49 -12.88
CA ARG A 189 -8.53 9.73 -12.57
C ARG A 189 -7.26 10.51 -12.91
N LEU A 190 -7.36 11.57 -13.72
CA LEU A 190 -6.22 12.46 -14.00
C LEU A 190 -5.85 13.29 -12.76
N LYS A 191 -4.56 13.59 -12.61
CA LYS A 191 -4.06 14.55 -11.61
C LYS A 191 -4.77 15.90 -11.79
N MET A 192 -4.92 16.67 -10.72
CA MET A 192 -5.63 17.96 -10.67
C MET A 192 -7.16 17.94 -10.81
N ILE A 193 -7.78 16.86 -11.30
CA ILE A 193 -9.26 16.78 -11.46
C ILE A 193 -9.88 15.99 -10.30
N ALA A 194 -10.37 16.63 -9.25
CA ALA A 194 -11.03 15.90 -8.15
C ALA A 194 -12.36 15.26 -8.61
N LYS A 195 -12.66 14.04 -8.15
CA LYS A 195 -13.98 13.42 -8.36
C LYS A 195 -15.05 14.32 -7.74
N ASP A 196 -16.11 14.56 -8.51
CA ASP A 196 -17.22 15.47 -8.18
C ASP A 196 -16.80 16.92 -7.85
N GLY A 197 -15.56 17.29 -8.21
CA GLY A 197 -15.05 18.64 -8.05
C GLY A 197 -15.42 19.56 -9.21
N LYS A 198 -15.11 20.85 -9.05
CA LYS A 198 -15.43 21.91 -10.03
C LYS A 198 -14.96 21.60 -11.46
N TYR A 199 -13.74 21.08 -11.63
CA TYR A 199 -13.22 20.70 -12.95
C TYR A 199 -13.91 19.47 -13.53
N HIS A 200 -14.25 18.48 -12.69
CA HIS A 200 -14.97 17.30 -13.14
C HIS A 200 -16.38 17.67 -13.64
N GLN A 201 -17.10 18.53 -12.92
CA GLN A 201 -18.42 19.03 -13.33
C GLN A 201 -18.35 19.76 -14.68
N LYS A 202 -17.43 20.73 -14.81
CA LYS A 202 -17.23 21.48 -16.07
C LYS A 202 -16.89 20.59 -17.26
N LEU A 203 -16.06 19.57 -17.06
CA LEU A 203 -15.72 18.61 -18.13
C LEU A 203 -16.93 17.75 -18.50
N ASN A 204 -17.70 17.27 -17.52
CA ASN A 204 -18.93 16.52 -17.77
C ASN A 204 -19.99 17.36 -18.51
N GLU A 205 -20.15 18.63 -18.15
CA GLU A 205 -21.03 19.58 -18.86
C GLU A 205 -20.59 19.79 -20.32
N ALA A 206 -19.28 19.77 -20.58
CA ALA A 206 -18.70 19.82 -21.92
C ALA A 206 -18.66 18.45 -22.64
N GLY A 207 -19.19 17.39 -22.02
CA GLY A 207 -19.24 16.04 -22.60
C GLY A 207 -17.93 15.24 -22.54
N ILE A 208 -16.96 15.67 -21.73
CA ILE A 208 -15.66 15.04 -21.54
C ILE A 208 -15.71 14.18 -20.27
N HIS A 209 -15.94 12.88 -20.43
CA HIS A 209 -16.15 11.96 -19.30
C HIS A 209 -14.95 11.04 -19.07
N LYS A 210 -14.25 10.66 -20.13
CA LYS A 210 -13.10 9.75 -20.07
C LYS A 210 -11.78 10.47 -20.33
N VAL A 211 -10.67 9.84 -19.94
CA VAL A 211 -9.32 10.27 -20.30
C VAL A 211 -9.14 10.34 -21.82
N GLY A 212 -9.74 9.40 -22.56
CA GLY A 212 -9.76 9.43 -24.02
C GLY A 212 -10.40 10.70 -24.59
N ASP A 213 -11.59 11.07 -24.10
CA ASP A 213 -12.29 12.31 -24.50
C ASP A 213 -11.42 13.54 -24.20
N PHE A 214 -10.77 13.55 -23.03
CA PHE A 214 -9.88 14.63 -22.61
C PHE A 214 -8.68 14.77 -23.55
N LEU A 215 -8.04 13.65 -23.92
CA LEU A 215 -6.92 13.64 -24.87
C LEU A 215 -7.35 14.11 -26.25
N LEU A 216 -8.52 13.67 -26.72
CA LEU A 216 -9.08 14.06 -28.01
C LEU A 216 -9.34 15.56 -28.07
N GLN A 217 -9.93 16.13 -27.01
CA GLN A 217 -10.10 17.57 -26.90
C GLN A 217 -8.75 18.31 -26.80
N LEU A 218 -7.80 17.78 -26.01
CA LEU A 218 -6.48 18.37 -25.82
C LEU A 218 -5.71 18.49 -27.15
N PHE A 219 -5.78 17.46 -28.01
CA PHE A 219 -5.12 17.47 -29.31
C PHE A 219 -5.89 18.26 -30.37
N THR A 220 -7.21 18.38 -30.23
CA THR A 220 -8.06 19.14 -31.15
C THR A 220 -7.95 20.65 -30.91
N ASP A 221 -8.21 21.10 -29.68
CA ASP A 221 -8.15 22.50 -29.28
C ASP A 221 -7.79 22.60 -27.78
N PRO A 222 -6.49 22.72 -27.44
CA PRO A 222 -6.04 22.82 -26.06
C PRO A 222 -6.48 24.14 -25.40
N MET A 223 -6.71 25.20 -26.19
CA MET A 223 -7.15 26.50 -25.66
C MET A 223 -8.61 26.42 -25.21
N LYS A 224 -9.46 25.75 -25.98
CA LYS A 224 -10.85 25.49 -25.58
C LYS A 224 -10.93 24.63 -24.33
N LEU A 225 -10.06 23.64 -24.18
CA LEU A 225 -9.98 22.82 -22.97
C LEU A 225 -9.57 23.65 -21.73
N LYS A 226 -8.59 24.55 -21.88
CA LYS A 226 -8.23 25.53 -20.83
C LYS A 226 -9.40 26.44 -20.47
N GLU A 227 -10.15 26.91 -21.46
CA GLU A 227 -11.35 27.75 -21.27
C GLU A 227 -12.44 27.02 -20.46
N ILE A 228 -12.76 25.77 -20.83
CA ILE A 228 -13.72 24.92 -20.11
C ILE A 228 -13.33 24.82 -18.63
N LEU A 229 -12.06 24.48 -18.37
CA LEU A 229 -11.55 24.38 -17.01
C LEU A 229 -11.47 25.75 -16.31
N GLY A 230 -11.33 26.84 -17.06
CA GLY A 230 -11.05 28.17 -16.52
C GLY A 230 -9.63 28.26 -15.94
N MET A 231 -8.68 27.57 -16.57
CA MET A 231 -7.26 27.60 -16.19
C MET A 231 -6.52 28.68 -16.99
N SER A 232 -5.56 29.36 -16.35
CA SER A 232 -4.70 30.31 -17.04
C SER A 232 -3.66 29.59 -17.91
N LEU A 233 -3.17 30.26 -18.95
CA LEU A 233 -2.18 29.72 -19.88
C LEU A 233 -0.89 29.26 -19.20
N ASN A 234 -0.49 29.92 -18.11
CA ASN A 234 0.79 29.71 -17.41
C ASN A 234 0.61 28.96 -16.08
N SER A 235 -0.42 28.12 -15.97
CA SER A 235 -0.71 27.39 -14.74
C SER A 235 0.15 26.12 -14.63
N THR A 236 0.93 26.00 -13.55
CA THR A 236 1.64 24.75 -13.21
C THR A 236 0.70 23.56 -13.03
N ASN A 237 -0.57 23.81 -12.67
CA ASN A 237 -1.61 22.80 -12.59
C ASN A 237 -2.00 22.28 -13.98
N TRP A 238 -2.05 23.15 -14.99
CA TRP A 238 -2.30 22.75 -16.37
C TRP A 238 -1.17 21.85 -16.88
N ASP A 239 0.09 22.25 -16.69
CA ASP A 239 1.24 21.46 -17.14
C ASP A 239 1.25 20.07 -16.50
N THR A 240 0.91 19.99 -15.21
CA THR A 240 0.82 18.71 -14.49
C THR A 240 -0.31 17.83 -15.03
N LEU A 241 -1.48 18.41 -15.31
CA LEU A 241 -2.64 17.70 -15.88
C LEU A 241 -2.35 17.22 -17.30
N GLU A 242 -1.81 18.09 -18.15
CA GLU A 242 -1.47 17.80 -19.54
C GLU A 242 -0.44 16.67 -19.64
N ASN A 243 0.66 16.78 -18.89
CA ASN A 243 1.71 15.75 -18.87
C ASN A 243 1.19 14.41 -18.35
N HIS A 244 0.31 14.43 -17.35
CA HIS A 244 -0.30 13.21 -16.84
C HIS A 244 -1.29 12.58 -17.82
N ALA A 245 -2.08 13.37 -18.54
CA ALA A 245 -2.95 12.83 -19.58
C ALA A 245 -2.12 12.20 -20.71
N LYS A 246 -1.06 12.89 -21.17
CA LYS A 246 -0.16 12.42 -22.23
C LYS A 246 0.65 11.17 -21.88
N SER A 247 0.76 10.79 -20.60
CA SER A 247 1.38 9.51 -20.23
C SER A 247 0.48 8.30 -20.47
N CYS A 248 -0.80 8.51 -20.80
CA CYS A 248 -1.69 7.47 -21.31
C CYS A 248 -1.12 6.90 -22.62
N LYS A 249 -0.81 5.60 -22.62
CA LYS A 249 -0.35 4.91 -23.83
C LYS A 249 -1.51 4.84 -24.81
N THR A 250 -1.40 5.57 -25.90
CA THR A 250 -2.36 5.56 -27.01
C THR A 250 -1.74 4.81 -28.18
N ASN A 251 -2.45 3.82 -28.70
CA ASN A 251 -2.01 3.04 -29.86
C ASN A 251 -2.54 3.63 -31.17
N TRP A 252 -3.17 4.82 -31.11
CA TRP A 252 -3.91 5.43 -32.21
C TRP A 252 -3.30 6.77 -32.61
N LYS A 253 -3.53 7.18 -33.86
CA LYS A 253 -3.12 8.46 -34.44
C LYS A 253 -4.38 9.26 -34.74
N LEU A 254 -4.40 10.53 -34.31
CA LEU A 254 -5.48 11.46 -34.58
C LEU A 254 -5.36 11.98 -36.01
N TYR A 255 -6.34 11.70 -36.85
CA TYR A 255 -6.49 12.36 -38.14
C TYR A 255 -7.66 13.34 -38.06
N LEU A 256 -7.37 14.62 -38.14
CA LEU A 256 -8.37 15.68 -38.24
C LEU A 256 -8.54 16.05 -39.71
N TYR A 257 -9.70 15.74 -40.27
CA TYR A 257 -10.04 16.14 -41.63
C TYR A 257 -10.96 17.36 -41.61
N TYR A 258 -10.50 18.46 -42.21
CA TYR A 258 -11.29 19.67 -42.40
C TYR A 258 -11.63 19.81 -43.89
N PRO A 259 -12.86 19.48 -44.32
CA PRO A 259 -13.20 19.43 -45.73
C PRO A 259 -13.00 20.75 -46.48
N ASP A 260 -13.08 21.91 -45.82
CA ASP A 260 -13.08 23.23 -46.48
C ASP A 260 -12.22 24.32 -45.80
N GLY A 261 -11.37 24.00 -44.82
CA GLY A 261 -10.52 25.00 -44.13
C GLY A 261 -11.26 26.09 -43.33
N VAL A 262 -12.59 26.11 -43.36
CA VAL A 262 -13.48 26.98 -42.59
C VAL A 262 -14.26 26.12 -41.59
N ARG A 263 -14.62 26.71 -40.44
CA ARG A 263 -15.32 26.18 -39.24
C ARG A 263 -16.52 25.23 -39.52
N LYS A 264 -16.28 24.08 -40.12
CA LYS A 264 -17.22 22.97 -40.32
C LYS A 264 -16.78 21.77 -39.48
N PRO A 265 -17.69 20.83 -39.17
CA PRO A 265 -17.35 19.72 -38.30
C PRO A 265 -16.26 18.84 -38.92
N GLY A 266 -15.20 18.58 -38.16
CA GLY A 266 -14.08 17.75 -38.59
C GLY A 266 -14.25 16.32 -38.09
N ALA A 267 -14.03 15.33 -38.94
CA ALA A 267 -14.12 13.93 -38.53
C ALA A 267 -12.84 13.45 -37.86
N VAL A 268 -12.99 12.57 -36.87
CA VAL A 268 -11.90 12.01 -36.07
C VAL A 268 -11.86 10.51 -36.22
N PHE A 269 -10.72 10.01 -36.70
CA PHE A 269 -10.50 8.58 -36.95
C PHE A 269 -9.39 8.01 -36.05
N ASN A 270 -9.50 6.71 -35.74
CA ASN A 270 -8.40 5.95 -35.15
C ASN A 270 -7.43 5.42 -36.23
N THR A 271 -6.42 4.65 -35.82
CA THR A 271 -5.43 4.02 -36.72
C THR A 271 -6.03 3.02 -37.70
N ASP A 272 -7.15 2.40 -37.33
CA ASP A 272 -7.87 1.42 -38.14
C ASP A 272 -8.87 2.09 -39.09
N ARG A 273 -8.85 3.43 -39.16
CA ARG A 273 -9.75 4.29 -39.96
C ARG A 273 -11.22 4.22 -39.53
N GLU A 274 -11.49 3.80 -38.31
CA GLU A 274 -12.82 3.83 -37.73
C GLU A 274 -13.13 5.24 -37.21
N LEU A 275 -14.36 5.72 -37.47
CA LEU A 275 -14.83 7.01 -36.97
C LEU A 275 -15.05 6.92 -35.45
N ILE A 276 -14.19 7.61 -34.69
CA ILE A 276 -14.28 7.64 -33.23
C ILE A 276 -15.01 8.89 -32.72
N GLY A 277 -15.17 9.92 -33.55
CA GLY A 277 -15.98 11.08 -33.21
C GLY A 277 -15.97 12.17 -34.26
N LEU A 278 -16.73 13.23 -34.00
CA LEU A 278 -16.73 14.46 -34.78
C LEU A 278 -16.29 15.62 -33.90
N THR A 279 -15.68 16.63 -34.49
CA THR A 279 -15.43 17.91 -33.87
C THR A 279 -16.51 18.86 -34.34
N LYS A 280 -17.31 19.45 -33.44
CA LYS A 280 -18.31 20.47 -33.77
C LYS A 280 -17.99 21.71 -32.96
N ASP A 281 -17.86 22.87 -33.62
CA ASP A 281 -17.44 24.13 -32.99
C ASP A 281 -16.17 24.00 -32.12
N ARG A 282 -15.21 23.17 -32.58
CA ARG A 282 -13.94 22.85 -31.90
C ARG A 282 -14.06 22.02 -30.62
N ILE A 283 -15.24 21.46 -30.36
CA ILE A 283 -15.47 20.51 -29.28
C ILE A 283 -15.52 19.10 -29.88
N TYR A 284 -14.75 18.19 -29.32
CA TYR A 284 -14.79 16.78 -29.68
C TYR A 284 -16.04 16.10 -29.10
N CYS A 285 -16.77 15.37 -29.94
CA CYS A 285 -17.91 14.55 -29.58
C CYS A 285 -17.65 13.09 -30.00
N ALA A 286 -17.67 12.17 -29.04
CA ALA A 286 -17.45 10.75 -29.29
C ALA A 286 -18.56 10.12 -30.14
N SER A 287 -18.21 9.16 -31.00
CA SER A 287 -19.08 8.54 -32.00
C SER A 287 -20.31 7.84 -31.43
N HIS A 288 -20.22 7.30 -30.21
CA HIS A 288 -21.35 6.68 -29.52
C HIS A 288 -22.44 7.70 -29.11
N ARG A 289 -22.14 8.99 -29.14
CA ARG A 289 -23.08 10.09 -28.85
C ARG A 289 -23.62 10.79 -30.09
N LEU A 290 -23.14 10.40 -31.28
CA LEU A 290 -23.64 10.92 -32.54
C LEU A 290 -25.02 10.34 -32.85
N SER A 291 -25.90 11.19 -33.36
CA SER A 291 -27.19 10.76 -33.90
C SER A 291 -27.02 9.87 -35.14
N ALA A 292 -28.08 9.16 -35.55
CA ALA A 292 -28.03 8.31 -36.74
C ALA A 292 -27.71 9.12 -38.03
N ASP A 293 -28.13 10.39 -38.07
CA ASP A 293 -27.87 11.30 -39.20
C ASP A 293 -26.44 11.88 -39.19
N GLU A 294 -25.71 11.74 -38.07
CA GLU A 294 -24.32 12.21 -37.91
C GLU A 294 -23.28 11.08 -38.05
N LYS A 295 -23.71 9.82 -38.11
CA LYS A 295 -22.84 8.64 -38.29
C LYS A 295 -22.67 8.30 -39.76
#